data_AF-A0AAJ2TS47-F1
#
_entry.id   AF-A0AAJ2TS47-F1
#
_cell.length_a   1.000
_cell.length_b   1.000
_cell.length_c   1.000
_cell.angle_alpha   90.00
_cell.angle_beta   90.00
_cell.angle_gamma   90.00
#
_symmetry.space_group_name_H-M   'P 1'
#
loop_
_entity.id
_entity.type
_entity.pdbx_description
1 polymer ?
#
loop_
_entity_poly.entity_id
_entity_poly.type
_entity_poly.pdbx_seq_one_letter_code
_entity_poly.pdbx_strand_id
1 'polypeptide(L)'
;MSDPKSSYGEPVEEPGPVDDVVGQANAGLADAEAARREEAEAAAAAEQTPDHAEPVVDDAATTAYSAPVEEPAVSAAEPVDETPVATDPAAPYTERSYEVPSWAEEPAAGSADPEPAYAAPAPSPQPIFVQAPEAPRPRGNRAAAGAIGVLAALTFAVLYLAAWLGFGAIEGAVTVDSVGADALAALGTAALWVPVVVFFLSFWLLGAIINRGRWGAWVIFGLLVGAAAYGGHILGQLFQAPFWMLTAREGAALVEGQLLAPLAIVAFVLGRELTIWYGAWVASRGKRVTELNTEAQREYERTLEAGPQLVRS
;
A
#
# COMPACT_ATOMS: atom_id res chain seq x y z
N MET A 1 -2.49 31.07 54.12
CA MET A 1 -2.75 29.74 54.70
C MET A 1 -3.61 28.97 53.71
N SER A 2 -3.30 27.71 53.52
CA SER A 2 -3.67 26.81 52.42
C SER A 2 -5.12 26.32 52.40
N ASP A 3 -5.56 25.90 51.21
CA ASP A 3 -6.76 25.13 50.77
C ASP A 3 -6.97 23.80 51.56
N PRO A 4 -8.10 23.01 51.52
CA PRO A 4 -8.74 22.54 50.26
C PRO A 4 -10.22 21.98 50.23
N LYS A 5 -10.73 21.75 49.00
CA LYS A 5 -11.78 20.80 48.50
C LYS A 5 -13.29 21.02 48.78
N SER A 6 -14.09 21.16 47.71
CA SER A 6 -14.87 20.02 47.17
C SER A 6 -15.34 20.28 45.72
N SER A 7 -14.93 19.39 44.84
CA SER A 7 -15.49 19.16 43.49
C SER A 7 -16.80 18.40 43.63
N TYR A 8 -17.86 18.88 42.97
CA TYR A 8 -19.01 18.08 42.58
C TYR A 8 -19.32 18.38 41.12
N GLY A 9 -19.28 17.31 40.32
CA GLY A 9 -19.27 17.34 38.85
C GLY A 9 -20.60 17.70 38.20
N GLU A 10 -20.52 17.88 36.88
CA GLU A 10 -21.64 18.01 35.96
C GLU A 10 -22.69 16.89 36.14
N PRO A 11 -23.98 17.17 35.91
CA PRO A 11 -25.01 16.15 35.97
C PRO A 11 -24.83 15.14 34.82
N VAL A 12 -24.91 13.86 35.15
CA VAL A 12 -24.94 12.75 34.19
C VAL A 12 -26.32 12.74 33.52
N GLU A 13 -26.37 12.72 32.19
CA GLU A 13 -27.62 12.52 31.42
C GLU A 13 -28.23 11.16 31.77
N GLU A 14 -29.49 11.17 32.23
CA GLU A 14 -30.25 9.94 32.46
C GLU A 14 -30.63 9.30 31.11
N PRO A 15 -30.56 7.96 30.98
CA PRO A 15 -30.98 7.28 29.76
C PRO A 15 -32.49 7.44 29.54
N GLY A 16 -32.87 7.82 28.30
CA GLY A 16 -34.26 8.02 27.90
C GLY A 16 -35.10 6.73 28.00
N PRO A 17 -36.45 6.86 28.05
CA PRO A 17 -37.36 5.73 28.23
C PRO A 17 -37.21 4.68 27.12
N VAL A 18 -37.20 3.40 27.51
CA VAL A 18 -37.04 2.23 26.62
C VAL A 18 -38.05 2.16 25.47
N ASP A 19 -39.20 2.82 25.60
CA ASP A 19 -40.24 2.90 24.56
C ASP A 19 -39.79 3.73 23.34
N ASP A 20 -38.85 4.67 23.50
CA ASP A 20 -38.31 5.50 22.41
C ASP A 20 -37.43 4.67 21.46
N VAL A 21 -36.70 3.69 22.03
CA VAL A 21 -35.78 2.82 21.28
C VAL A 21 -36.56 1.87 20.34
N VAL A 22 -37.71 1.37 20.79
CA VAL A 22 -38.60 0.53 19.98
C VAL A 22 -39.30 1.36 18.90
N GLY A 23 -39.65 2.62 19.20
CA GLY A 23 -40.19 3.56 18.20
C GLY A 23 -39.18 3.85 17.08
N GLN A 24 -37.93 4.15 17.43
CA GLN A 24 -36.85 4.39 16.47
C GLN A 24 -36.50 3.16 15.63
N ALA A 25 -36.52 1.96 16.22
CA ALA A 25 -36.26 0.72 15.49
C ALA A 25 -37.36 0.42 14.45
N ASN A 26 -38.63 0.64 14.80
CA ASN A 26 -39.75 0.45 13.88
C ASN A 26 -39.77 1.52 12.77
N ALA A 27 -39.40 2.76 13.08
CA ALA A 27 -39.24 3.81 12.08
C ALA A 27 -38.13 3.48 11.07
N GLY A 28 -36.98 2.97 11.54
CA GLY A 28 -35.90 2.54 10.64
C GLY A 28 -36.28 1.35 9.75
N LEU A 29 -37.15 0.45 10.22
CA LEU A 29 -37.66 -0.66 9.42
C LEU A 29 -38.61 -0.17 8.31
N ALA A 30 -39.46 0.81 8.61
CA ALA A 30 -40.38 1.41 7.66
C ALA A 30 -39.64 2.17 6.55
N ASP A 31 -38.60 2.93 6.90
CA ASP A 31 -37.75 3.64 5.92
C ASP A 31 -37.00 2.65 5.00
N ALA A 32 -36.51 1.53 5.55
CA ALA A 32 -35.84 0.50 4.77
C ALA A 32 -36.81 -0.23 3.80
N GLU A 33 -38.07 -0.41 4.18
CA GLU A 33 -39.08 -1.00 3.31
C GLU A 33 -39.52 -0.04 2.19
N ALA A 34 -39.60 1.25 2.49
CA ALA A 34 -39.86 2.29 1.49
C ALA A 34 -38.74 2.35 0.44
N ALA A 35 -37.47 2.34 0.86
CA ALA A 35 -36.32 2.33 -0.05
C ALA A 35 -36.32 1.09 -0.97
N ARG A 36 -36.67 -0.10 -0.46
CA ARG A 36 -36.78 -1.31 -1.28
C ARG A 36 -37.90 -1.24 -2.33
N ARG A 37 -39.02 -0.57 -2.03
CA ARG A 37 -40.09 -0.37 -3.03
C ARG A 37 -39.66 0.59 -4.11
N GLU A 38 -38.98 1.67 -3.78
CA GLU A 38 -38.43 2.61 -4.77
C GLU A 38 -37.41 1.92 -5.69
N GLU A 39 -36.54 1.06 -5.15
CA GLU A 39 -35.61 0.26 -5.96
C GLU A 39 -36.33 -0.75 -6.88
N ALA A 40 -37.40 -1.40 -6.38
CA ALA A 40 -38.19 -2.32 -7.17
C ALA A 40 -38.98 -1.62 -8.29
N GLU A 41 -39.52 -0.43 -8.02
CA GLU A 41 -40.19 0.41 -9.01
C GLU A 41 -39.21 0.93 -10.08
N ALA A 42 -37.99 1.30 -9.68
CA ALA A 42 -36.93 1.69 -10.61
C ALA A 42 -36.48 0.52 -11.51
N ALA A 43 -36.38 -0.70 -10.97
CA ALA A 43 -36.06 -1.90 -11.74
C ALA A 43 -37.19 -2.27 -12.73
N ALA A 44 -38.45 -2.17 -12.30
CA ALA A 44 -39.60 -2.42 -13.16
C ALA A 44 -39.77 -1.38 -14.29
N ALA A 45 -39.30 -0.15 -14.07
CA ALA A 45 -39.25 0.89 -15.11
C ALA A 45 -38.13 0.65 -16.14
N ALA A 46 -37.01 0.03 -15.74
CA ALA A 46 -35.90 -0.28 -16.63
C ALA A 46 -36.22 -1.44 -17.61
N GLU A 47 -37.05 -2.40 -17.20
CA GLU A 47 -37.48 -3.55 -18.03
C GLU A 47 -38.49 -3.18 -19.14
N GLN A 48 -39.09 -1.98 -19.12
CA GLN A 48 -40.13 -1.58 -20.09
C GLN A 48 -39.59 -0.83 -21.32
N THR A 49 -38.29 -0.89 -21.61
CA THR A 49 -37.71 -0.29 -22.82
C THR A 49 -37.94 -1.20 -24.04
N PRO A 50 -38.61 -0.75 -25.13
CA PRO A 50 -38.90 -1.61 -26.27
C PRO A 50 -37.65 -1.95 -27.09
N ASP A 51 -37.55 -3.24 -27.41
CA ASP A 51 -36.58 -3.93 -28.25
C ASP A 51 -36.47 -3.33 -29.67
N HIS A 52 -35.24 -3.10 -30.16
CA HIS A 52 -35.00 -2.68 -31.54
C HIS A 52 -33.86 -3.47 -32.20
N ALA A 53 -34.27 -4.55 -32.85
CA ALA A 53 -33.83 -5.11 -34.15
C ALA A 53 -32.32 -5.38 -34.40
N GLU A 54 -32.00 -6.69 -34.48
CA GLU A 54 -30.83 -7.25 -35.17
C GLU A 54 -30.83 -6.96 -36.68
N PRO A 55 -29.64 -6.98 -37.33
CA PRO A 55 -29.54 -7.47 -38.69
C PRO A 55 -28.62 -8.70 -38.82
N VAL A 56 -29.22 -9.74 -39.38
CA VAL A 56 -28.62 -10.95 -39.95
C VAL A 56 -27.76 -10.59 -41.17
N VAL A 57 -26.56 -11.17 -41.30
CA VAL A 57 -25.86 -11.32 -42.60
C VAL A 57 -25.23 -12.73 -42.68
N ASP A 58 -25.86 -13.58 -43.48
CA ASP A 58 -25.28 -14.76 -44.14
C ASP A 58 -24.45 -14.30 -45.36
N ASP A 59 -23.30 -14.93 -45.64
CA ASP A 59 -23.08 -15.68 -46.90
C ASP A 59 -21.72 -16.43 -46.93
N ALA A 60 -21.67 -17.40 -47.85
CA ALA A 60 -20.95 -18.67 -47.79
C ALA A 60 -19.49 -18.75 -48.34
N ALA A 61 -18.78 -19.76 -47.80
CA ALA A 61 -17.91 -20.80 -48.41
C ALA A 61 -16.85 -20.50 -49.51
N THR A 62 -15.64 -21.08 -49.34
CA THR A 62 -14.97 -22.00 -50.30
C THR A 62 -13.77 -22.73 -49.66
N THR A 63 -13.64 -24.01 -49.98
CA THR A 63 -12.74 -25.06 -49.44
C THR A 63 -11.45 -25.30 -50.26
N ALA A 64 -10.40 -25.76 -49.54
CA ALA A 64 -9.37 -26.77 -49.90
C ALA A 64 -8.18 -26.43 -50.84
N TYR A 65 -6.94 -26.73 -50.40
CA TYR A 65 -6.02 -27.74 -50.99
C TYR A 65 -4.71 -27.93 -50.19
N SER A 66 -4.11 -29.12 -50.31
CA SER A 66 -3.02 -29.74 -49.53
C SER A 66 -1.57 -29.46 -50.03
N ALA A 67 -0.58 -29.78 -49.16
CA ALA A 67 0.91 -29.66 -49.30
C ALA A 67 1.55 -30.60 -50.37
N PRO A 68 2.88 -30.51 -50.73
CA PRO A 68 4.03 -30.89 -49.87
C PRO A 68 5.40 -30.15 -50.06
N VAL A 69 6.35 -30.59 -49.24
CA VAL A 69 7.78 -30.27 -48.93
C VAL A 69 8.78 -30.06 -50.11
N GLU A 70 9.77 -29.17 -49.94
CA GLU A 70 11.15 -29.34 -50.45
C GLU A 70 12.19 -28.56 -49.60
N GLU A 71 13.28 -29.25 -49.22
CA GLU A 71 14.47 -28.77 -48.48
C GLU A 71 15.57 -28.38 -49.50
N PRO A 72 16.54 -27.49 -49.16
CA PRO A 72 17.91 -28.03 -49.07
C PRO A 72 18.87 -27.37 -48.04
N ALA A 73 19.59 -28.26 -47.35
CA ALA A 73 21.02 -28.30 -47.01
C ALA A 73 21.88 -27.02 -46.79
N VAL A 74 22.27 -26.84 -45.52
CA VAL A 74 23.60 -26.60 -44.88
C VAL A 74 24.76 -25.94 -45.67
N SER A 75 25.33 -24.87 -45.10
CA SER A 75 26.78 -24.59 -45.16
C SER A 75 27.26 -23.86 -43.89
N ALA A 76 28.42 -24.28 -43.38
CA ALA A 76 28.98 -23.98 -42.06
C ALA A 76 29.96 -22.78 -42.04
N ALA A 77 30.05 -22.08 -40.91
CA ALA A 77 31.20 -21.26 -40.53
C ALA A 77 31.37 -21.24 -38.99
N GLU A 78 32.63 -21.29 -38.56
CA GLU A 78 33.18 -21.64 -37.24
C GLU A 78 32.99 -20.61 -36.09
N PRO A 79 33.22 -21.02 -34.82
CA PRO A 79 33.02 -20.19 -33.63
C PRO A 79 34.27 -19.38 -33.25
N VAL A 80 34.07 -18.21 -32.63
CA VAL A 80 35.12 -17.39 -32.02
C VAL A 80 35.06 -17.53 -30.50
N ASP A 81 36.18 -17.95 -29.92
CA ASP A 81 36.46 -18.03 -28.48
C ASP A 81 36.46 -16.63 -27.82
N GLU A 82 35.74 -16.49 -26.71
CA GLU A 82 36.01 -15.44 -25.71
C GLU A 82 36.26 -16.09 -24.34
N THR A 83 37.44 -15.83 -23.80
CA THR A 83 37.96 -16.29 -22.52
C THR A 83 37.34 -15.54 -21.32
N PRO A 84 37.14 -16.19 -20.16
CA PRO A 84 36.57 -15.53 -18.99
C PRO A 84 37.66 -14.88 -18.13
N VAL A 85 37.46 -13.61 -17.74
CA VAL A 85 38.28 -12.92 -16.73
C VAL A 85 37.61 -13.08 -15.35
N ALA A 86 38.37 -13.63 -14.41
CA ALA A 86 38.02 -13.84 -13.02
C ALA A 86 37.75 -12.51 -12.28
N THR A 87 36.79 -12.52 -11.34
CA THR A 87 36.57 -11.44 -10.37
C THR A 87 36.61 -12.04 -8.96
N ASP A 88 37.50 -11.50 -8.12
CA ASP A 88 37.54 -11.65 -6.66
C ASP A 88 37.88 -10.24 -6.05
N PRO A 89 37.81 -9.98 -4.73
CA PRO A 89 36.77 -9.14 -4.13
C PRO A 89 37.31 -7.90 -3.40
N ALA A 90 36.39 -7.07 -2.90
CA ALA A 90 36.49 -6.12 -1.77
C ALA A 90 37.72 -5.19 -1.62
N ALA A 91 37.48 -3.87 -1.73
CA ALA A 91 38.37 -2.85 -1.18
C ALA A 91 37.58 -1.75 -0.43
N PRO A 92 38.10 -1.22 0.70
CA PRO A 92 37.36 -0.41 1.66
C PRO A 92 37.36 1.10 1.37
N TYR A 93 36.39 1.74 2.01
CA TYR A 93 36.10 3.17 2.14
C TYR A 93 37.32 3.98 2.56
N THR A 94 37.64 5.05 1.82
CA THR A 94 38.58 6.11 2.27
C THR A 94 37.88 7.46 2.30
N GLU A 95 37.95 8.07 3.48
CA GLU A 95 37.46 9.39 3.87
C GLU A 95 38.26 10.48 3.14
N ARG A 96 37.59 11.39 2.44
CA ARG A 96 38.22 12.51 1.74
C ARG A 96 38.22 13.75 2.66
N SER A 97 39.33 13.95 3.36
CA SER A 97 39.67 15.21 4.03
C SER A 97 40.03 16.27 2.98
N TYR A 98 39.40 17.44 3.04
CA TYR A 98 39.81 18.63 2.28
C TYR A 98 40.50 19.60 3.25
N GLU A 99 41.79 19.82 3.03
CA GLU A 99 42.58 20.89 3.65
C GLU A 99 42.12 22.26 3.11
N VAL A 100 41.83 23.19 4.01
CA VAL A 100 41.61 24.60 3.71
C VAL A 100 42.95 25.34 3.91
N PRO A 101 43.50 26.04 2.90
CA PRO A 101 44.74 26.78 3.05
C PRO A 101 44.61 27.93 4.04
N SER A 102 45.63 28.08 4.87
CA SER A 102 45.69 29.02 5.97
C SER A 102 46.12 30.43 5.49
N TRP A 103 45.40 31.41 6.03
CA TRP A 103 45.59 32.87 6.14
C TRP A 103 46.61 33.64 5.26
N ALA A 104 46.10 34.77 4.77
CA ALA A 104 46.80 35.85 4.10
C ALA A 104 47.69 36.67 5.05
N GLU A 105 48.80 37.13 4.50
CA GLU A 105 49.90 37.89 5.11
C GLU A 105 49.48 39.12 5.92
N GLU A 106 50.19 39.31 7.02
CA GLU A 106 50.25 40.50 7.87
C GLU A 106 51.17 41.55 7.23
N PRO A 107 50.74 42.81 7.00
CA PRO A 107 51.67 43.88 6.71
C PRO A 107 52.11 44.59 7.98
N ALA A 108 53.42 44.82 8.01
CA ALA A 108 54.25 45.40 9.05
C ALA A 108 53.80 46.76 9.59
N ALA A 109 54.11 46.94 10.88
CA ALA A 109 54.01 48.19 11.62
C ALA A 109 54.88 49.31 11.00
N GLY A 110 54.26 50.47 10.76
CA GLY A 110 54.91 51.72 10.39
C GLY A 110 54.49 52.86 11.33
N SER A 111 55.48 53.44 12.00
CA SER A 111 55.65 54.86 12.35
C SER A 111 54.47 55.63 12.98
N ALA A 112 54.65 55.97 14.26
CA ALA A 112 53.77 56.84 15.04
C ALA A 112 53.90 58.33 14.66
N ASP A 113 52.76 58.99 14.49
CA ASP A 113 52.54 60.43 14.59
C ASP A 113 51.20 60.64 15.33
N PRO A 114 51.06 61.53 16.33
CA PRO A 114 49.84 61.62 17.13
C PRO A 114 48.76 62.42 16.39
N GLU A 115 47.86 61.71 15.71
CA GLU A 115 46.58 62.28 15.22
C GLU A 115 45.66 62.70 16.38
N PRO A 116 44.80 63.71 16.18
CA PRO A 116 43.86 64.17 17.18
C PRO A 116 42.89 63.05 17.56
N ALA A 117 42.65 62.89 18.87
CA ALA A 117 41.77 61.88 19.42
C ALA A 117 40.34 62.01 18.86
N TYR A 118 40.05 61.26 17.80
CA TYR A 118 38.68 60.96 17.39
C TYR A 118 38.05 60.14 18.50
N ALA A 119 36.98 60.66 19.10
CA ALA A 119 36.13 59.87 19.98
C ALA A 119 35.60 58.67 19.18
N ALA A 120 35.91 57.45 19.64
CA ALA A 120 35.43 56.23 19.02
C ALA A 120 33.89 56.25 18.96
N PRO A 121 33.26 55.93 17.81
CA PRO A 121 31.82 55.79 17.75
C PRO A 121 31.37 54.73 18.76
N ALA A 122 30.30 55.00 19.49
CA ALA A 122 29.73 54.05 20.44
C ALA A 122 29.51 52.69 19.73
N PRO A 123 29.82 51.56 20.38
CA PRO A 123 29.66 50.24 19.76
C PRO A 123 28.21 50.07 19.30
N SER A 124 28.02 49.99 17.99
CA SER A 124 26.74 49.65 17.41
C SER A 124 26.35 48.24 17.89
N PRO A 125 25.10 48.02 18.31
CA PRO A 125 24.66 46.71 18.77
C PRO A 125 24.88 45.71 17.64
N GLN A 126 25.74 44.73 17.88
CA GLN A 126 26.00 43.69 16.90
C GLN A 126 24.72 42.86 16.73
N PRO A 127 24.26 42.61 15.49
CA PRO A 127 23.09 41.78 15.26
C PRO A 127 23.30 40.38 15.86
N ILE A 128 22.47 40.01 16.82
CA ILE A 128 22.41 38.62 17.30
C ILE A 128 21.66 37.83 16.23
N PHE A 129 22.38 36.99 15.49
CA PHE A 129 21.78 36.04 14.56
C PHE A 129 21.18 34.89 15.35
N VAL A 130 19.91 35.03 15.77
CA VAL A 130 19.13 33.89 16.25
C VAL A 130 18.88 32.96 15.06
N GLN A 131 19.16 31.68 15.25
CA GLN A 131 18.80 30.70 14.23
C GLN A 131 17.28 30.68 14.11
N ALA A 132 16.78 30.86 12.88
CA ALA A 132 15.35 30.79 12.62
C ALA A 132 14.81 29.40 12.99
N PRO A 133 13.58 29.30 13.54
CA PRO A 133 12.93 28.01 13.75
C PRO A 133 12.93 27.17 12.45
N GLU A 134 13.35 25.90 12.53
CA GLU A 134 13.30 24.98 11.39
C GLU A 134 11.86 24.55 11.12
N ALA A 135 11.46 24.51 9.85
CA ALA A 135 10.13 24.09 9.45
C ALA A 135 9.88 22.61 9.83
N PRO A 136 8.67 22.25 10.29
CA PRO A 136 8.37 20.89 10.70
C PRO A 136 8.36 19.94 9.50
N ARG A 137 9.03 18.79 9.64
CA ARG A 137 9.04 17.76 8.59
C ARG A 137 7.72 16.97 8.60
N PRO A 138 7.03 16.83 7.44
CA PRO A 138 5.75 16.16 7.41
C PRO A 138 5.90 14.65 7.66
N ARG A 139 5.13 14.12 8.61
CA ARG A 139 5.11 12.68 8.94
C ARG A 139 4.37 11.87 7.87
N GLY A 140 4.93 10.73 7.47
CA GLY A 140 4.33 9.76 6.54
C GLY A 140 3.52 8.67 7.24
N ASN A 141 2.79 7.86 6.46
CA ASN A 141 1.96 6.75 6.95
C ASN A 141 2.40 5.38 6.38
N ARG A 142 3.47 5.34 5.57
CA ARG A 142 3.92 4.14 4.84
C ARG A 142 4.27 2.95 5.74
N ALA A 143 4.99 3.20 6.84
CA ALA A 143 5.38 2.15 7.78
C ALA A 143 4.15 1.56 8.50
N ALA A 144 3.18 2.40 8.85
CA ALA A 144 1.93 1.95 9.46
C ALA A 144 1.08 1.13 8.46
N ALA A 145 1.05 1.54 7.19
CA ALA A 145 0.41 0.74 6.13
C ALA A 145 1.06 -0.65 6.01
N GLY A 146 2.38 -0.75 6.12
CA GLY A 146 3.08 -2.03 6.16
C GLY A 146 2.70 -2.90 7.36
N ALA A 147 2.70 -2.34 8.56
CA ALA A 147 2.33 -3.08 9.78
C ALA A 147 0.88 -3.58 9.74
N ILE A 148 -0.05 -2.74 9.27
CA ILE A 148 -1.45 -3.14 9.05
C ILE A 148 -1.55 -4.20 7.94
N GLY A 149 -0.73 -4.06 6.90
CA GLY A 149 -0.63 -5.04 5.82
C GLY A 149 -0.19 -6.42 6.28
N VAL A 150 0.68 -6.53 7.28
CA VAL A 150 1.05 -7.83 7.89
C VAL A 150 -0.17 -8.49 8.51
N LEU A 151 -0.97 -7.74 9.28
CA LEU A 151 -2.22 -8.26 9.85
C LEU A 151 -3.20 -8.69 8.75
N ALA A 152 -3.36 -7.87 7.71
CA ALA A 152 -4.19 -8.22 6.57
C ALA A 152 -3.71 -9.51 5.87
N ALA A 153 -2.39 -9.70 5.73
CA ALA A 153 -1.80 -10.87 5.11
C ALA A 153 -1.98 -12.14 5.95
N LEU A 154 -1.89 -12.02 7.28
CA LEU A 154 -2.21 -13.13 8.19
C LEU A 154 -3.70 -13.52 8.07
N THR A 155 -4.60 -12.54 8.02
CA THR A 155 -6.03 -12.79 7.80
C THR A 155 -6.28 -13.43 6.43
N PHE A 156 -5.61 -12.95 5.37
CA PHE A 156 -5.66 -13.56 4.04
C PHE A 156 -5.21 -15.02 4.11
N ALA A 157 -4.08 -15.32 4.74
CA ALA A 157 -3.56 -16.68 4.86
C ALA A 157 -4.55 -17.63 5.55
N VAL A 158 -5.14 -17.18 6.66
CA VAL A 158 -6.14 -17.98 7.40
C VAL A 158 -7.40 -18.23 6.55
N LEU A 159 -7.96 -17.20 5.93
CA LEU A 159 -9.17 -17.32 5.12
C LEU A 159 -8.93 -18.16 3.85
N TYR A 160 -7.78 -17.98 3.21
CA TYR A 160 -7.40 -18.72 2.03
C TYR A 160 -7.13 -20.19 2.34
N LEU A 161 -6.45 -20.50 3.46
CA LEU A 161 -6.29 -21.88 3.95
C LEU A 161 -7.65 -22.50 4.30
N ALA A 162 -8.54 -21.77 4.96
CA ALA A 162 -9.89 -22.24 5.26
C ALA A 162 -10.68 -22.55 3.99
N ALA A 163 -10.57 -21.72 2.94
CA ALA A 163 -11.19 -22.00 1.65
C ALA A 163 -10.60 -23.24 0.98
N TRP A 164 -9.27 -23.42 1.04
CA TRP A 164 -8.62 -24.62 0.51
C TRP A 164 -9.17 -25.87 1.19
N LEU A 165 -9.11 -25.93 2.52
CA LEU A 165 -9.63 -27.07 3.27
C LEU A 165 -11.13 -27.27 3.04
N GLY A 166 -11.89 -26.19 2.89
CA GLY A 166 -13.32 -26.23 2.58
C GLY A 166 -13.61 -26.87 1.23
N PHE A 167 -12.89 -26.49 0.17
CA PHE A 167 -13.02 -27.16 -1.14
C PHE A 167 -12.57 -28.62 -1.08
N GLY A 168 -11.47 -28.91 -0.39
CA GLY A 168 -11.02 -30.28 -0.17
C GLY A 168 -12.06 -31.14 0.57
N ALA A 169 -12.81 -30.55 1.51
CA ALA A 169 -13.89 -31.24 2.20
C ALA A 169 -15.11 -31.49 1.30
N ILE A 170 -15.47 -30.53 0.45
CA ILE A 170 -16.55 -30.70 -0.55
C ILE A 170 -16.21 -31.81 -1.54
N GLU A 171 -14.94 -31.93 -1.94
CA GLU A 171 -14.44 -32.97 -2.84
C GLU A 171 -14.21 -34.32 -2.15
N GLY A 172 -14.36 -34.40 -0.82
CA GLY A 172 -14.12 -35.59 -0.02
C GLY A 172 -12.64 -35.92 0.22
N ALA A 173 -11.73 -35.02 -0.15
CA ALA A 173 -10.29 -35.15 0.07
C ALA A 173 -9.88 -34.81 1.51
N VAL A 174 -10.64 -33.94 2.20
CA VAL A 174 -10.42 -33.55 3.59
C VAL A 174 -11.59 -34.03 4.45
N THR A 175 -11.30 -34.66 5.58
CA THR A 175 -12.29 -35.17 6.54
C THR A 175 -12.07 -34.56 7.92
N VAL A 176 -13.02 -34.77 8.84
CA VAL A 176 -12.88 -34.31 10.24
C VAL A 176 -11.63 -34.91 10.91
N ASP A 177 -11.28 -36.15 10.56
CA ASP A 177 -10.11 -36.84 11.13
C ASP A 177 -8.79 -36.37 10.49
N SER A 178 -8.81 -35.96 9.22
CA SER A 178 -7.59 -35.57 8.48
C SER A 178 -7.29 -34.07 8.48
N VAL A 179 -8.29 -33.21 8.76
CA VAL A 179 -8.19 -31.75 8.63
C VAL A 179 -6.97 -31.14 9.31
N GLY A 180 -6.57 -31.65 10.48
CA GLY A 180 -5.39 -31.18 11.19
C GLY A 180 -4.09 -31.49 10.44
N ALA A 181 -3.96 -32.71 9.90
CA ALA A 181 -2.82 -33.13 9.11
C ALA A 181 -2.77 -32.39 7.76
N ASP A 182 -3.92 -32.24 7.10
CA ASP A 182 -4.04 -31.54 5.82
C ASP A 182 -3.69 -30.05 5.96
N ALA A 183 -4.13 -29.40 7.03
CA ALA A 183 -3.77 -28.02 7.35
C ALA A 183 -2.26 -27.86 7.58
N LEU A 184 -1.65 -28.77 8.34
CA LEU A 184 -0.20 -28.77 8.59
C LEU A 184 0.59 -29.01 7.30
N ALA A 185 0.13 -29.90 6.43
CA ALA A 185 0.74 -30.14 5.13
C ALA A 185 0.67 -28.87 4.26
N ALA A 186 -0.50 -28.23 4.18
CA ALA A 186 -0.69 -26.99 3.42
C ALA A 186 0.23 -25.85 3.89
N LEU A 187 0.46 -25.73 5.20
CA LEU A 187 1.42 -24.77 5.78
C LEU A 187 2.86 -24.98 5.31
N GLY A 188 3.21 -26.17 4.83
CA GLY A 188 4.52 -26.46 4.24
C GLY A 188 4.64 -26.17 2.74
N THR A 189 3.59 -25.65 2.09
CA THR A 189 3.54 -25.52 0.63
C THR A 189 3.78 -24.10 0.12
N ALA A 190 4.37 -23.98 -1.07
CA ALA A 190 4.49 -22.71 -1.76
C ALA A 190 3.12 -22.19 -2.24
N ALA A 191 2.19 -23.10 -2.56
CA ALA A 191 0.84 -22.78 -2.99
C ALA A 191 0.02 -21.97 -1.95
N LEU A 192 0.35 -22.09 -0.65
CA LEU A 192 -0.21 -21.22 0.38
C LEU A 192 0.54 -19.88 0.47
N TRP A 193 1.87 -19.93 0.63
CA TRP A 193 2.64 -18.74 1.01
C TRP A 193 2.88 -17.75 -0.12
N VAL A 194 2.99 -18.21 -1.38
CA VAL A 194 3.23 -17.29 -2.51
C VAL A 194 2.09 -16.28 -2.68
N PRO A 195 0.80 -16.68 -2.77
CA PRO A 195 -0.29 -15.69 -2.83
C PRO A 195 -0.35 -14.78 -1.60
N VAL A 196 -0.04 -15.29 -0.39
CA VAL A 196 0.01 -14.48 0.85
C VAL A 196 1.08 -13.38 0.75
N VAL A 197 2.29 -13.73 0.30
CA VAL A 197 3.41 -12.80 0.16
C VAL A 197 3.12 -11.79 -0.95
N VAL A 198 2.61 -12.24 -2.10
CA VAL A 198 2.24 -11.35 -3.20
C VAL A 198 1.16 -10.37 -2.76
N PHE A 199 0.11 -10.84 -2.08
CA PHE A 199 -0.92 -9.99 -1.49
C PHE A 199 -0.32 -8.94 -0.54
N PHE A 200 0.54 -9.35 0.39
CA PHE A 200 1.20 -8.44 1.33
C PHE A 200 2.00 -7.35 0.61
N LEU A 201 2.84 -7.75 -0.36
CA LEU A 201 3.68 -6.84 -1.11
C LEU A 201 2.86 -5.85 -1.94
N SER A 202 1.80 -6.33 -2.60
CA SER A 202 0.89 -5.48 -3.37
C SER A 202 0.10 -4.52 -2.48
N PHE A 203 -0.42 -4.98 -1.34
CA PHE A 203 -1.11 -4.12 -0.37
C PHE A 203 -0.17 -3.06 0.19
N TRP A 204 1.04 -3.47 0.61
CA TRP A 204 2.02 -2.54 1.17
C TRP A 204 2.51 -1.53 0.13
N LEU A 205 2.79 -1.98 -1.09
CA LEU A 205 3.18 -1.10 -2.20
C LEU A 205 2.08 -0.08 -2.51
N LEU A 206 0.82 -0.52 -2.59
CA LEU A 206 -0.32 0.37 -2.77
C LEU A 206 -0.36 1.41 -1.63
N GLY A 207 -0.27 0.96 -0.38
CA GLY A 207 -0.22 1.81 0.80
C GLY A 207 0.96 2.78 0.80
N ALA A 208 2.12 2.37 0.29
CA ALA A 208 3.30 3.22 0.17
C ALA A 208 3.13 4.32 -0.89
N ILE A 209 2.47 3.99 -2.00
CA ILE A 209 2.15 4.90 -3.11
C ILE A 209 1.11 5.93 -2.66
N ILE A 210 -0.05 5.48 -2.15
CA ILE A 210 -1.15 6.39 -1.79
C ILE A 210 -0.89 7.10 -0.44
N ASN A 211 -0.08 6.52 0.45
CA ASN A 211 0.39 7.06 1.73
C ASN A 211 -0.74 7.55 2.68
N ARG A 212 -1.25 8.76 2.46
CA ARG A 212 -2.35 9.39 3.23
C ARG A 212 -3.64 9.52 2.41
N GLY A 213 -3.76 8.69 1.36
CA GLY A 213 -4.93 8.65 0.48
C GLY A 213 -6.22 8.32 1.24
N ARG A 214 -7.35 8.83 0.73
CA ARG A 214 -8.69 8.57 1.27
C ARG A 214 -9.09 7.11 1.03
N TRP A 215 -10.05 6.61 1.80
CA TRP A 215 -10.56 5.25 1.67
C TRP A 215 -10.96 4.86 0.23
N GLY A 216 -11.58 5.77 -0.53
CA GLY A 216 -11.96 5.50 -1.92
C GLY A 216 -10.79 5.07 -2.83
N ALA A 217 -9.55 5.51 -2.58
CA ALA A 217 -8.39 5.05 -3.33
C ALA A 217 -8.13 3.54 -3.11
N TRP A 218 -8.35 3.04 -1.90
CA TRP A 218 -8.22 1.62 -1.56
C TRP A 218 -9.31 0.77 -2.21
N VAL A 219 -10.50 1.34 -2.42
CA VAL A 219 -11.59 0.65 -3.12
C VAL A 219 -11.27 0.44 -4.60
N ILE A 220 -10.82 1.50 -5.26
CA ILE A 220 -10.53 1.47 -6.70
C ILE A 220 -9.28 0.64 -6.98
N PHE A 221 -8.17 0.98 -6.33
CA PHE A 221 -6.90 0.30 -6.56
C PHE A 221 -6.81 -1.05 -5.85
N GLY A 222 -7.74 -1.38 -4.95
CA GLY A 222 -7.88 -2.71 -4.36
C GLY A 222 -8.15 -3.81 -5.39
N LEU A 223 -8.71 -3.47 -6.56
CA LEU A 223 -8.80 -4.40 -7.69
C LEU A 223 -7.42 -4.88 -8.15
N LEU A 224 -6.42 -4.00 -8.16
CA LEU A 224 -5.06 -4.37 -8.57
C LEU A 224 -4.43 -5.33 -7.56
N VAL A 225 -4.72 -5.14 -6.27
CA VAL A 225 -4.24 -6.05 -5.22
C VAL A 225 -4.94 -7.41 -5.30
N GLY A 226 -6.24 -7.43 -5.58
CA GLY A 226 -6.97 -8.67 -5.88
C GLY A 226 -6.40 -9.40 -7.10
N ALA A 227 -6.15 -8.69 -8.20
CA ALA A 227 -5.53 -9.26 -9.40
C ALA A 227 -4.12 -9.79 -9.13
N ALA A 228 -3.33 -9.09 -8.31
CA ALA A 228 -2.03 -9.56 -7.89
C ALA A 228 -2.12 -10.82 -7.02
N ALA A 229 -3.07 -10.91 -6.08
CA ALA A 229 -3.29 -12.11 -5.27
C ALA A 229 -3.71 -13.32 -6.12
N TYR A 230 -4.55 -13.11 -7.14
CA TYR A 230 -4.88 -14.11 -8.16
C TYR A 230 -3.63 -14.57 -8.94
N GLY A 231 -2.80 -13.63 -9.42
CA GLY A 231 -1.53 -13.96 -10.06
C GLY A 231 -0.58 -14.70 -9.10
N GLY A 232 -0.59 -14.33 -7.82
CA GLY A 232 0.13 -15.00 -6.74
C GLY A 232 -0.33 -16.44 -6.53
N HIS A 233 -1.62 -16.74 -6.70
CA HIS A 233 -2.14 -18.11 -6.66
C HIS A 233 -1.52 -18.95 -7.78
N ILE A 234 -1.61 -18.48 -9.03
CA ILE A 234 -1.04 -19.17 -10.20
C ILE A 234 0.47 -19.36 -10.03
N LEU A 235 1.16 -18.31 -9.57
CA LEU A 235 2.59 -18.38 -9.29
C LEU A 235 2.90 -19.40 -8.20
N GLY A 236 2.07 -19.48 -7.15
CA GLY A 236 2.19 -20.48 -6.10
C GLY A 236 2.11 -21.92 -6.65
N GLN A 237 1.21 -22.17 -7.60
CA GLN A 237 1.11 -23.48 -8.26
C GLN A 237 2.35 -23.80 -9.11
N LEU A 238 2.89 -22.81 -9.81
CA LEU A 238 4.15 -22.94 -10.58
C LEU A 238 5.38 -23.16 -9.69
N PHE A 239 5.38 -22.66 -8.45
CA PHE A 239 6.44 -22.97 -7.49
C PHE A 239 6.24 -24.36 -6.88
N GLN A 240 4.99 -24.76 -6.65
CA GLN A 240 4.64 -26.08 -6.11
C GLN A 240 4.94 -27.21 -7.11
N ALA A 241 4.71 -26.98 -8.40
CA ALA A 241 5.14 -27.81 -9.51
C ALA A 241 6.32 -27.12 -10.21
N PRO A 242 7.57 -27.34 -9.75
CA PRO A 242 8.73 -26.51 -10.06
C PRO A 242 8.82 -26.11 -11.53
N PHE A 243 8.42 -24.88 -11.86
CA PHE A 243 8.24 -24.46 -13.26
C PHE A 243 9.52 -24.55 -14.09
N TRP A 244 10.69 -24.46 -13.46
CA TRP A 244 11.99 -24.63 -14.10
C TRP A 244 12.30 -26.07 -14.52
N MET A 245 11.49 -27.03 -14.11
CA MET A 245 11.53 -28.43 -14.56
C MET A 245 10.45 -28.74 -15.61
N LEU A 246 9.56 -27.78 -15.91
CA LEU A 246 8.48 -27.96 -16.87
C LEU A 246 8.91 -27.46 -18.25
N THR A 247 8.45 -28.15 -19.29
CA THR A 247 8.47 -27.58 -20.64
C THR A 247 7.46 -26.43 -20.75
N ALA A 248 7.62 -25.56 -21.75
CA ALA A 248 6.69 -24.44 -21.97
C ALA A 248 5.23 -24.90 -22.15
N ARG A 249 5.01 -26.07 -22.75
CA ARG A 249 3.66 -26.63 -22.96
C ARG A 249 3.04 -27.13 -21.66
N GLU A 250 3.82 -27.81 -20.84
CA GLU A 250 3.37 -28.30 -19.52
C GLU A 250 3.07 -27.12 -18.58
N GLY A 251 3.93 -26.11 -18.59
CA GLY A 251 3.70 -24.87 -17.85
C GLY A 251 2.42 -24.15 -18.30
N ALA A 252 2.18 -24.06 -19.62
CA ALA A 252 0.96 -23.46 -20.16
C ALA A 252 -0.30 -24.23 -19.76
N ALA A 253 -0.28 -25.57 -19.86
CA ALA A 253 -1.40 -26.42 -19.45
C ALA A 253 -1.68 -26.32 -17.94
N LEU A 254 -0.63 -26.23 -17.12
CA LEU A 254 -0.78 -25.99 -15.68
C LEU A 254 -1.45 -24.64 -15.42
N VAL A 255 -0.97 -23.56 -16.03
CA VAL A 255 -1.55 -22.21 -15.87
C VAL A 255 -3.01 -22.19 -16.32
N GLU A 256 -3.31 -22.77 -17.49
CA GLU A 256 -4.66 -22.85 -18.05
C GLU A 256 -5.65 -23.52 -17.08
N GLY A 257 -5.23 -24.63 -16.45
CA GLY A 257 -6.02 -25.31 -15.43
C GLY A 257 -6.25 -24.49 -14.15
N GLN A 258 -5.45 -23.46 -13.90
CA GLN A 258 -5.57 -22.60 -12.71
C GLN A 258 -6.32 -21.29 -12.98
N LEU A 259 -6.54 -20.89 -14.24
CA LEU A 259 -7.16 -19.59 -14.55
C LEU A 259 -8.54 -19.43 -13.93
N LEU A 260 -9.31 -20.51 -13.86
CA LEU A 260 -10.67 -20.55 -13.30
C LEU A 260 -10.78 -21.50 -12.11
N ALA A 261 -9.65 -21.86 -11.50
CA ALA A 261 -9.68 -22.67 -10.29
C ALA A 261 -10.44 -21.92 -9.18
N PRO A 262 -11.33 -22.59 -8.42
CA PRO A 262 -12.11 -21.94 -7.36
C PRO A 262 -11.23 -21.18 -6.36
N LEU A 263 -10.06 -21.72 -6.03
CA LEU A 263 -9.09 -21.06 -5.15
C LEU A 263 -8.46 -19.79 -5.76
N ALA A 264 -8.27 -19.74 -7.08
CA ALA A 264 -7.78 -18.53 -7.75
C ALA A 264 -8.80 -17.39 -7.62
N ILE A 265 -10.09 -17.71 -7.77
CA ILE A 265 -11.20 -16.76 -7.59
C ILE A 265 -11.27 -16.30 -6.13
N VAL A 266 -11.12 -17.21 -5.17
CA VAL A 266 -11.05 -16.86 -3.75
C VAL A 266 -9.87 -15.93 -3.46
N ALA A 267 -8.69 -16.20 -4.00
CA ALA A 267 -7.52 -15.32 -3.84
C ALA A 267 -7.80 -13.91 -4.36
N PHE A 268 -8.45 -13.78 -5.52
CA PHE A 268 -8.87 -12.49 -6.07
C PHE A 268 -9.82 -11.75 -5.11
N VAL A 269 -10.90 -12.41 -4.70
CA VAL A 269 -11.96 -11.82 -3.86
C VAL A 269 -11.39 -11.42 -2.50
N LEU A 270 -10.68 -12.32 -1.81
CA LEU A 270 -10.05 -12.01 -0.53
C LEU A 270 -9.03 -10.87 -0.67
N GLY A 271 -8.22 -10.88 -1.73
CA GLY A 271 -7.25 -9.82 -1.98
C GLY A 271 -7.91 -8.46 -2.14
N ARG A 272 -9.04 -8.39 -2.87
CA ARG A 272 -9.82 -7.15 -3.01
C ARG A 272 -10.46 -6.72 -1.68
N GLU A 273 -11.23 -7.61 -1.05
CA GLU A 273 -12.01 -7.27 0.14
C GLU A 273 -11.13 -6.87 1.31
N LEU A 274 -10.08 -7.65 1.61
CA LEU A 274 -9.16 -7.31 2.69
C LEU A 274 -8.44 -6.00 2.42
N THR A 275 -8.11 -5.69 1.16
CA THR A 275 -7.54 -4.38 0.81
C THR A 275 -8.49 -3.23 1.11
N ILE A 276 -9.80 -3.41 0.88
CA ILE A 276 -10.82 -2.39 1.17
C ILE A 276 -10.96 -2.18 2.69
N TRP A 277 -11.11 -3.26 3.46
CA TRP A 277 -11.38 -3.18 4.89
C TRP A 277 -10.16 -2.70 5.68
N TYR A 278 -8.99 -3.30 5.45
CA TYR A 278 -7.76 -2.87 6.10
C TYR A 278 -7.27 -1.52 5.55
N GLY A 279 -7.53 -1.24 4.28
CA GLY A 279 -7.29 0.07 3.67
C GLY A 279 -8.09 1.20 4.32
N ALA A 280 -9.33 0.93 4.76
CA ALA A 280 -10.13 1.89 5.53
C ALA A 280 -9.44 2.27 6.85
N TRP A 281 -8.86 1.28 7.54
CA TRP A 281 -8.09 1.52 8.76
C TRP A 281 -6.79 2.30 8.48
N VAL A 282 -6.06 1.97 7.41
CA VAL A 282 -4.88 2.75 7.01
C VAL A 282 -5.26 4.20 6.68
N ALA A 283 -6.37 4.41 5.99
CA ALA A 283 -6.87 5.73 5.60
C ALA A 283 -7.31 6.57 6.81
N SER A 284 -8.00 5.98 7.79
CA SER A 284 -8.43 6.68 9.01
C SER A 284 -7.21 7.17 9.81
N ARG A 285 -6.17 6.33 9.93
CA ARG A 285 -4.89 6.74 10.52
C ARG A 285 -4.20 7.83 9.69
N GLY A 286 -4.20 7.70 8.37
CA GLY A 286 -3.64 8.69 7.45
C GLY A 286 -4.26 10.08 7.61
N LYS A 287 -5.57 10.16 7.87
CA LYS A 287 -6.27 11.40 8.21
C LYS A 287 -5.70 12.02 9.49
N ARG A 288 -5.55 11.23 10.57
CA ARG A 288 -5.00 11.71 11.84
C ARG A 288 -3.56 12.25 11.70
N VAL A 289 -2.73 11.58 10.91
CA VAL A 289 -1.36 12.04 10.62
C VAL A 289 -1.38 13.37 9.85
N THR A 290 -2.36 13.54 8.96
CA THR A 290 -2.53 14.81 8.22
C THR A 290 -2.89 15.95 9.17
N GLU A 291 -3.84 15.73 10.10
CA GLU A 291 -4.22 16.71 11.12
C GLU A 291 -3.00 17.15 11.96
N LEU A 292 -2.23 16.19 12.49
CA LEU A 292 -1.03 16.47 13.28
C LEU A 292 0.02 17.27 12.51
N ASN A 293 0.21 16.97 11.21
CA ASN A 293 1.13 17.73 10.38
C ASN A 293 0.62 19.16 10.15
N THR A 294 -0.69 19.35 9.98
CA THR A 294 -1.27 20.69 9.82
C THR A 294 -1.22 21.51 11.12
N GLU A 295 -1.40 20.89 12.28
CA GLU A 295 -1.26 21.54 13.58
C GLU A 295 0.19 21.98 13.81
N ALA A 296 1.16 21.10 13.58
CA ALA A 296 2.59 21.43 13.68
C ALA A 296 2.98 22.60 12.76
N GLN A 297 2.41 22.64 11.55
CA GLN A 297 2.64 23.72 10.60
C GLN A 297 2.03 25.06 11.07
N ARG A 298 0.83 25.04 11.65
CA ARG A 298 0.19 26.25 12.21
C ARG A 298 0.93 26.77 13.44
N GLU A 299 1.44 25.89 14.28
CA GLU A 299 2.28 26.28 15.42
C GLU A 299 3.57 26.93 14.96
N TYR A 300 4.21 26.36 13.93
CA TYR A 300 5.37 26.94 13.29
C TYR A 300 5.08 28.37 12.78
N GLU A 301 3.99 28.55 12.02
CA GLU A 301 3.55 29.87 11.52
C GLU A 301 3.29 30.85 12.66
N ARG A 302 2.62 30.41 13.75
CA ARG A 302 2.41 31.24 14.95
C ARG A 302 3.72 31.67 15.60
N THR A 303 4.73 30.79 15.65
CA THR A 303 6.04 31.15 16.20
C THR A 303 6.83 32.12 15.31
N LEU A 304 6.63 32.04 13.99
CA LEU A 304 7.21 33.02 13.07
C LEU A 304 6.55 34.40 13.22
N GLU A 305 5.22 34.44 13.36
CA GLU A 305 4.45 35.68 13.55
C GLU A 305 4.78 36.38 14.89
N ALA A 306 5.04 35.62 15.95
CA ALA A 306 5.35 36.17 17.27
C ALA A 306 6.68 36.96 17.32
N GLY A 307 7.58 36.74 16.36
CA GLY A 307 8.86 37.44 16.26
C GLY A 307 9.81 37.21 17.46
N PRO A 308 11.02 37.79 17.43
CA PRO A 308 11.99 37.64 18.52
C PRO A 308 11.52 38.37 19.78
N GLN A 309 11.19 37.63 20.83
CA GLN A 309 10.87 38.20 22.14
C GLN A 309 12.17 38.52 22.89
N LEU A 310 12.48 39.81 23.05
CA LEU A 310 13.55 40.26 23.95
C LEU A 310 13.11 39.98 25.39
N VAL A 311 13.66 38.94 26.00
CA VAL A 311 13.48 38.68 27.44
C VAL A 311 14.09 39.86 28.20
N ARG A 312 13.23 40.72 28.75
CA ARG A 312 13.65 41.86 29.57
C ARG A 312 13.87 41.33 30.98
N SER A 313 15.14 41.01 31.30
CA SER A 313 15.60 40.66 32.66
C SER A 313 15.52 41.84 33.62
#